data_AF-A0A4Y8ZV18-F1
#
_entry.id   AF-A0A4Y8ZV18-F1
#
_cell.length_a   1.000
_cell.length_b   1.000
_cell.length_c   1.000
_cell.angle_alpha   90.00
_cell.angle_beta   90.00
_cell.angle_gamma   90.00
#
_symmetry.space_group_name_H-M   'P 1'
#
loop_
_entity.id
_entity.type
_entity.pdbx_description
1 polymer ?
#
loop_
_entity_poly.entity_id
_entity_poly.type
_entity_poly.pdbx_seq_one_letter_code
_entity_poly.pdbx_strand_id
1 'polypeptide(L)'
;MSTRQASDGEDISFELVLELWDQVVEDWALDAGECLRLLGYVGDEEGPTGSEIAGVAVRLKLLVELASILSTVLGSDAMVRGWLRTPNAHLAMATPLDRMVSSSDWVRWFIRSLSVVA
;
A
#
# COMPACT_ATOMS: atom_id res chain seq x y z
N MET A 1 40.55 9.05 5.37
CA MET A 1 39.22 9.60 5.70
C MET A 1 38.22 8.95 4.77
N SER A 2 37.60 7.84 5.19
CA SER A 2 36.49 7.22 4.47
C SER A 2 35.22 7.45 5.26
N THR A 3 34.42 8.40 4.82
CA THR A 3 33.05 8.60 5.29
C THR A 3 32.23 7.42 4.78
N ARG A 4 31.94 6.45 5.66
CA ARG A 4 30.91 5.44 5.41
C ARG A 4 29.60 6.20 5.26
N GLN A 5 29.07 6.19 4.04
CA GLN A 5 27.74 6.65 3.68
C GLN A 5 26.75 5.78 4.47
N ALA A 6 26.01 6.39 5.39
CA ALA A 6 24.90 5.75 6.06
C ALA A 6 23.82 5.48 5.00
N SER A 7 23.63 4.21 4.63
CA SER A 7 22.37 3.80 4.06
C SER A 7 21.35 3.78 5.19
N ASP A 8 20.58 4.86 5.35
CA ASP A 8 19.28 4.81 6.03
C ASP A 8 18.30 4.01 5.15
N GLY A 9 18.65 2.75 4.88
CA GLY A 9 17.71 1.73 4.51
C GLY A 9 17.17 1.21 5.82
N GLU A 10 16.01 1.73 6.24
CA GLU A 10 15.21 1.07 7.26
C GLU A 10 14.95 -0.35 6.73
N ASP A 11 15.69 -1.34 7.26
CA ASP A 11 15.49 -2.75 6.94
C ASP A 11 14.06 -3.07 7.38
N ILE A 12 13.14 -3.09 6.42
CA ILE A 12 11.76 -3.44 6.65
C ILE A 12 11.74 -4.91 7.08
N SER A 13 11.48 -5.14 8.36
CA SER A 13 11.39 -6.49 8.90
C SER A 13 10.13 -7.19 8.40
N PHE A 14 10.21 -8.52 8.28
CA PHE A 14 9.07 -9.33 7.88
C PHE A 14 7.93 -9.24 8.92
N GLU A 15 8.27 -9.11 10.20
CA GLU A 15 7.33 -8.92 11.30
C GLU A 15 6.49 -7.66 11.11
N LEU A 16 7.11 -6.53 10.74
CA LEU A 16 6.40 -5.29 10.46
C LEU A 16 5.43 -5.45 9.28
N VAL A 17 5.81 -6.21 8.25
CA VAL A 17 4.92 -6.49 7.11
C VAL A 17 3.69 -7.28 7.56
N LEU A 18 3.84 -8.26 8.45
CA LEU A 18 2.72 -9.03 8.99
C LEU A 18 1.79 -8.17 9.87
N GLU A 19 2.34 -7.32 10.73
CA GLU A 19 1.54 -6.42 11.56
C GLU A 19 0.71 -5.44 10.72
N LEU A 20 1.35 -4.81 9.73
CA LEU A 20 0.66 -3.92 8.79
C LEU A 20 -0.38 -4.69 7.95
N TRP A 21 -0.10 -5.95 7.63
CA TRP A 21 -1.00 -6.79 6.86
C TRP A 21 -2.30 -7.06 7.60
N ASP A 22 -2.23 -7.51 8.85
CA ASP A 22 -3.41 -7.80 9.66
C ASP A 22 -4.31 -6.57 9.81
N GLN A 23 -3.70 -5.42 10.08
CA GLN A 23 -4.43 -4.15 10.15
C GLN A 23 -5.11 -3.80 8.83
N VAL A 24 -4.39 -3.89 7.71
CA VAL A 24 -4.94 -3.56 6.39
C VAL A 24 -6.10 -4.47 6.00
N VAL A 25 -6.01 -5.77 6.30
CA VAL A 25 -7.10 -6.72 6.02
C VAL A 25 -8.37 -6.34 6.80
N GLU A 26 -8.23 -5.93 8.07
CA GLU A 26 -9.35 -5.52 8.91
C GLU A 26 -9.96 -4.18 8.46
N ASP A 27 -9.14 -3.15 8.31
CA ASP A 27 -9.58 -1.78 7.97
C ASP A 27 -10.31 -1.75 6.62
N TRP A 28 -9.79 -2.47 5.64
CA TRP A 28 -10.27 -2.44 4.25
C TRP A 28 -11.22 -3.58 3.88
N ALA A 29 -11.40 -4.56 4.78
CA ALA A 29 -12.21 -5.76 4.57
C ALA A 29 -11.88 -6.43 3.23
N LEU A 30 -10.59 -6.75 3.03
CA LEU A 30 -10.09 -7.30 1.77
C LEU A 30 -10.56 -8.74 1.56
N ASP A 31 -10.95 -9.06 0.33
CA ASP A 31 -11.16 -10.45 -0.07
C ASP A 31 -9.83 -11.15 -0.45
N ALA A 32 -9.89 -12.48 -0.61
CA ALA A 32 -8.70 -13.27 -0.93
C ALA A 32 -8.02 -12.84 -2.25
N GLY A 33 -8.79 -12.40 -3.25
CA GLY A 33 -8.25 -11.92 -4.52
C GLY A 33 -7.53 -10.59 -4.37
N GLU A 34 -8.12 -9.66 -3.61
CA GLU A 34 -7.51 -8.36 -3.32
C GLU A 34 -6.22 -8.51 -2.50
N CYS A 35 -6.21 -9.43 -1.55
CA CYS A 35 -5.01 -9.82 -0.80
C CYS A 35 -3.89 -10.28 -1.73
N LEU A 36 -4.16 -11.26 -2.60
CA LEU A 36 -3.17 -11.77 -3.55
C LEU A 36 -2.60 -10.65 -4.43
N ARG A 37 -3.48 -9.77 -4.91
CA ARG A 37 -3.07 -8.63 -5.75
C ARG A 37 -2.15 -7.66 -5.01
N LEU A 38 -2.44 -7.32 -3.75
CA LEU A 38 -1.57 -6.44 -2.95
C LEU A 38 -0.19 -7.02 -2.70
N LEU A 39 -0.12 -8.33 -2.55
CA LEU A 39 1.13 -9.09 -2.43
C LEU A 39 1.91 -9.16 -3.76
N GLY A 40 1.32 -8.71 -4.88
CA GLY A 40 1.93 -8.70 -6.20
C GLY A 40 1.62 -9.95 -7.03
N TYR A 41 0.82 -10.88 -6.51
CA TYR A 41 0.41 -12.05 -7.27
C TYR A 41 -0.64 -11.69 -8.31
N VAL A 42 -0.27 -11.84 -9.58
CA VAL A 42 -1.18 -11.74 -10.72
C VAL A 42 -1.09 -13.04 -11.52
N GLY A 43 -1.54 -14.17 -10.94
CA GLY A 43 -1.56 -15.49 -11.59
C GLY A 43 -0.84 -16.60 -10.83
N ASP A 44 -0.48 -17.68 -11.52
CA ASP A 44 0.18 -18.91 -11.00
C ASP A 44 1.71 -18.73 -10.75
N GLU A 45 2.18 -17.52 -10.46
CA GLU A 45 3.62 -17.30 -10.20
C GLU A 45 3.98 -17.52 -8.72
N GLU A 46 5.15 -18.11 -8.49
CA GLU A 46 5.69 -18.41 -7.15
C GLU A 46 5.85 -17.11 -6.32
N GLY A 47 5.60 -17.21 -5.00
CA GLY A 47 6.19 -16.42 -3.90
C GLY A 47 6.69 -14.97 -4.15
N PRO A 48 6.33 -13.95 -3.33
CA PRO A 48 7.04 -12.68 -3.40
C PRO A 48 8.54 -12.89 -3.11
N THR A 49 9.37 -12.55 -4.08
CA THR A 49 10.82 -12.40 -3.98
C THR A 49 11.19 -11.25 -3.02
N GLY A 50 12.43 -11.20 -2.53
CA GLY A 50 12.87 -10.20 -1.53
C GLY A 50 12.67 -8.74 -1.95
N SER A 51 12.74 -8.41 -3.25
CA SER A 51 12.42 -7.06 -3.76
C SER A 51 10.93 -6.74 -3.71
N GLU A 52 10.06 -7.75 -3.71
CA GLU A 52 8.61 -7.59 -3.65
C GLU A 52 8.13 -7.31 -2.24
N ILE A 53 8.82 -7.83 -1.21
CA ILE A 53 8.52 -7.55 0.21
C ILE A 53 8.60 -6.05 0.52
N ALA A 54 9.65 -5.36 0.07
CA ALA A 54 9.78 -3.92 0.26
C ALA A 54 8.66 -3.15 -0.45
N GLY A 55 8.24 -3.60 -1.64
CA GLY A 55 7.10 -3.04 -2.36
C GLY A 55 5.78 -3.24 -1.62
N VAL A 56 5.55 -4.44 -1.08
CA VAL A 56 4.38 -4.77 -0.26
C VAL A 56 4.31 -3.88 0.96
N ALA A 57 5.40 -3.77 1.72
CA ALA A 57 5.45 -2.95 2.92
C ALA A 57 5.09 -1.48 2.66
N VAL A 58 5.60 -0.92 1.55
CA VAL A 58 5.29 0.47 1.15
C VAL A 58 3.81 0.62 0.81
N ARG A 59 3.19 -0.36 0.14
CA ARG A 59 1.73 -0.35 -0.12
C ARG A 59 0.92 -0.44 1.18
N LEU A 60 1.31 -1.33 2.09
CA LEU A 60 0.61 -1.51 3.36
C LEU A 60 0.71 -0.24 4.23
N LYS A 61 1.89 0.35 4.36
CA LYS A 61 2.08 1.64 5.05
C LYS A 61 1.14 2.71 4.46
N LEU A 62 1.05 2.81 3.14
CA LEU A 62 0.12 3.76 2.50
C LEU A 62 -1.35 3.48 2.86
N LEU A 63 -1.77 2.23 2.86
CA LEU A 63 -3.15 1.85 3.17
C LEU A 63 -3.53 2.14 4.62
N VAL A 64 -2.61 1.94 5.56
CA VAL A 64 -2.81 2.33 6.97
C VAL A 64 -3.02 3.83 7.11
N GLU A 65 -2.14 4.64 6.50
CA GLU A 65 -2.25 6.10 6.54
C GLU A 65 -3.54 6.60 5.88
N LEU A 66 -3.89 6.03 4.72
CA LEU A 66 -5.10 6.39 3.99
C LEU A 66 -6.38 6.05 4.75
N ALA A 67 -6.44 4.92 5.46
CA ALA A 67 -7.62 4.56 6.23
C ALA A 67 -7.95 5.62 7.28
N SER A 68 -6.93 6.13 7.99
CA SER A 68 -7.07 7.21 8.98
C SER A 68 -7.54 8.53 8.34
N ILE A 69 -6.94 8.92 7.21
CA ILE A 69 -7.30 10.15 6.51
C ILE A 69 -8.73 10.07 5.94
N LEU A 70 -9.06 8.96 5.27
CA LEU A 70 -10.36 8.79 4.62
C LEU A 70 -11.49 8.60 5.63
N SER A 71 -11.25 7.93 6.77
CA SER A 71 -12.26 7.84 7.83
C SER A 71 -12.61 9.23 8.37
N THR A 72 -11.62 10.11 8.49
CA THR A 72 -11.82 11.51 8.90
C THR A 72 -12.64 12.31 7.87
N VAL A 73 -12.40 12.10 6.57
CA VAL A 73 -13.05 12.87 5.49
C VAL A 73 -14.42 12.32 5.12
N LEU A 74 -14.57 11.00 5.04
CA LEU A 74 -15.77 10.32 4.54
C LEU A 74 -16.73 9.91 5.65
N GLY A 75 -16.24 9.73 6.89
CA GLY A 75 -17.06 9.42 8.07
C GLY A 75 -17.81 8.08 8.00
N SER A 76 -17.47 7.21 7.06
CA SER A 76 -18.15 5.92 6.85
C SER A 76 -17.16 4.85 6.41
N ASP A 77 -17.03 3.80 7.21
CA ASP A 77 -16.18 2.64 6.90
C ASP A 77 -16.56 1.98 5.57
N ALA A 78 -17.85 1.96 5.23
CA ALA A 78 -18.30 1.44 3.94
C ALA A 78 -17.77 2.28 2.76
N MET A 79 -17.70 3.60 2.92
CA MET A 79 -17.13 4.50 1.90
C MET A 79 -15.61 4.39 1.84
N VAL A 80 -14.93 4.28 2.99
CA VAL A 80 -13.48 4.03 3.06
C VAL A 80 -13.17 2.72 2.33
N ARG A 81 -13.82 1.62 2.69
CA ARG A 81 -13.65 0.31 2.04
C ARG A 81 -14.00 0.35 0.56
N GLY A 82 -15.06 1.06 0.18
CA GLY A 82 -15.47 1.25 -1.21
C GLY A 82 -14.48 2.04 -2.05
N TRP A 83 -13.70 2.93 -1.43
CA TRP A 83 -12.77 3.81 -2.13
C TRP A 83 -11.70 3.02 -2.91
N LEU A 84 -11.13 1.96 -2.32
CA LEU A 84 -10.13 1.11 -3.00
C LEU A 84 -10.64 0.46 -4.28
N ARG A 85 -11.95 0.24 -4.35
CA ARG A 85 -12.64 -0.52 -5.42
C ARG A 85 -13.31 0.41 -6.43
N THR A 86 -13.36 1.70 -6.15
CA THR A 86 -14.09 2.66 -6.98
C THR A 86 -13.18 3.17 -8.11
N PRO A 87 -13.57 3.00 -9.39
CA PRO A 87 -12.85 3.61 -10.51
C PRO A 87 -12.74 5.12 -10.35
N ASN A 88 -11.54 5.66 -10.56
CA ASN A 88 -11.29 7.09 -10.40
C ASN A 88 -10.84 7.70 -11.74
N ALA A 89 -11.51 8.77 -12.19
CA ALA A 89 -11.18 9.47 -13.42
C ALA A 89 -9.74 10.04 -13.41
N HIS A 90 -9.25 10.48 -12.25
CA HIS A 90 -7.87 10.94 -12.07
C HIS A 90 -6.85 9.81 -12.15
N LEU A 91 -7.30 8.55 -12.04
CA LEU A 91 -6.49 7.35 -12.22
C LEU A 91 -6.73 6.69 -13.58
N ALA A 92 -7.24 7.44 -14.57
CA ALA A 92 -7.64 6.93 -15.89
C ALA A 92 -8.62 5.74 -15.80
N MET A 93 -9.64 5.88 -14.94
CA MET A 93 -10.66 4.86 -14.66
C MET A 93 -10.15 3.57 -14.00
N ALA A 94 -8.88 3.51 -13.60
CA ALA A 94 -8.38 2.45 -12.74
C ALA A 94 -8.87 2.64 -11.31
N THR A 95 -8.98 1.56 -10.55
CA THR A 95 -9.20 1.64 -9.10
C THR A 95 -7.88 2.00 -8.40
N PRO A 96 -7.93 2.59 -7.19
CA PRO A 96 -6.73 2.80 -6.39
C PRO A 96 -5.92 1.51 -6.16
N LEU A 97 -6.61 0.38 -5.93
CA LEU A 97 -5.96 -0.92 -5.80
C LEU A 97 -5.17 -1.29 -7.06
N ASP A 98 -5.77 -1.15 -8.25
CA ASP A 98 -5.09 -1.43 -9.53
C ASP A 98 -3.80 -0.60 -9.68
N ARG A 99 -3.84 0.67 -9.26
CA ARG A 99 -2.68 1.57 -9.35
C ARG A 99 -1.57 1.23 -8.37
N MET A 100 -1.93 0.85 -7.14
CA MET A 100 -0.94 0.41 -6.14
C MET A 100 -0.17 -0.83 -6.59
N VAL A 101 -0.86 -1.76 -7.24
CA VAL A 101 -0.25 -3.00 -7.75
C VAL A 101 0.59 -2.75 -9.00
N SER A 102 0.10 -1.92 -9.93
CA SER A 102 0.77 -1.68 -11.22
C SER A 102 1.90 -0.65 -11.20
N SER A 103 2.03 0.20 -10.18
CA SER A 103 3.04 1.27 -10.17
C SER A 103 3.56 1.60 -8.77
N SER A 104 4.73 1.06 -8.43
CA SER A 104 5.45 1.41 -7.19
C SER A 104 5.87 2.89 -7.15
N ASP A 105 6.12 3.52 -8.30
CA ASP A 105 6.46 4.95 -8.37
C ASP A 105 5.26 5.83 -8.04
N TRP A 106 4.06 5.44 -8.47
CA TRP A 106 2.83 6.12 -8.07
C TRP A 106 2.63 6.05 -6.55
N VAL A 107 2.84 4.89 -5.94
CA VAL A 107 2.73 4.70 -4.48
C VAL A 107 3.73 5.60 -3.74
N ARG A 108 5.00 5.63 -4.16
CA ARG A 108 6.03 6.50 -3.55
C ARG A 108 5.70 7.98 -3.70
N TRP A 109 5.28 8.40 -4.89
CA TRP A 109 4.88 9.78 -5.15
C TRP A 109 3.69 10.18 -4.27
N PHE A 110 2.73 9.28 -4.10
CA PHE A 110 1.52 9.54 -3.33
C PHE A 110 1.83 9.67 -1.83
N ILE A 111 2.61 8.75 -1.26
CA ILE A 111 3.10 8.85 0.13
C ILE A 111 3.82 10.19 0.34
N ARG A 112 4.74 10.56 -0.56
CA ARG A 112 5.47 11.82 -0.47
C ARG A 112 4.53 13.03 -0.48
N SER A 113 3.47 12.96 -1.27
CA SER A 113 2.49 14.04 -1.37
C SER A 113 1.63 14.16 -0.11
N LEU A 114 1.30 13.05 0.56
CA LEU A 114 0.62 13.04 1.85
C LEU A 114 1.51 13.60 2.97
N SER A 115 2.78 13.19 3.04
CA SER A 115 3.74 13.67 4.05
C SER A 115 4.13 15.14 3.92
N VAL A 116 3.81 15.80 2.80
CA VAL A 116 4.01 17.25 2.63
C VAL A 116 2.83 18.06 3.20
N VAL A 117 1.68 17.42 3.41
CA VAL A 117 0.43 18.07 3.85
C VAL A 117 0.15 17.83 5.34
N ALA A 118 0.76 16.82 5.95
CA ALA A 118 0.74 16.54 7.40
C ALA A 118 1.84 17.32 8.14
#